data_AF-A0A8C1M2P2-F1
#
_entry.id   AF-A0A8C1M2P2-F1
#
_cell.length_a   1.000
_cell.length_b   1.000
_cell.length_c   1.000
_cell.angle_alpha   90.00
_cell.angle_beta   90.00
_cell.angle_gamma   90.00
#
_symmetry.space_group_name_H-M   'P 1'
#
loop_
_entity.id
_entity.type
_entity.pdbx_description
1 polymer ?
#
loop_
_entity_poly.entity_id
_entity_poly.type
_entity_poly.pdbx_seq_one_letter_code
_entity_poly.pdbx_strand_id
1 'polypeptide(L)'
;MEALVERLEQAVVRLEAVAIKLQNCPGGLVNGDISSESESMEAFDHLLSGPVSEYLRTSTAIGGDVAKHAEMVNNALQVQRAFLKMAMTHQEPAKTEMAYLLRPLSDQIQEVQNFREKKRGSSLFNHLSAVSESIPALGWVAVVSISPCLTLSMDSVVHVEWVNSYLSIWTELQTYIKEHHTTGLIWSKTGPVAPLSLFGAPSDVTCPPPPPPPGPPPVFLDNNPKSDDTAAQHSALFAQLNQGEAITKGLKHVSDKQKTHKNPNLRSQGGRTHQASPAKSQNPSSSACAPAKKHSPVLELEGKKWRVEHQEQSHDLVIEETELRQVVYVFSCSNSTLQIKGKVNSIIMDNCKKLGLVFDSVVGIVEIINSRDIQLQVMGKVPTISINKTEGCHVYLSKDSLDCEIVSAKSSEMNVLVPEGEDDYREFPIPEQFKTVWDGSSLVTEPTKIAG
;
A
#
# COMPACT_ATOMS: atom_id res chain seq x y z
N MET A 1 47.91 19.03 12.64
CA MET A 1 46.82 18.80 13.63
C MET A 1 46.00 20.08 13.76
N GLU A 2 46.65 21.24 13.68
CA GLU A 2 46.06 22.58 13.74
C GLU A 2 44.83 22.77 12.85
N ALA A 3 44.86 22.35 11.58
CA ALA A 3 43.71 22.50 10.66
C ALA A 3 42.43 21.75 11.08
N LEU A 4 42.48 20.88 12.09
CA LEU A 4 41.28 20.30 12.72
C LEU A 4 40.83 21.11 13.94
N VAL A 5 41.76 21.71 14.67
CA VAL A 5 41.52 22.63 15.80
C VAL A 5 40.91 23.94 15.30
N GLU A 6 41.50 24.55 14.26
CA GLU A 6 41.00 25.77 13.62
C GLU A 6 39.55 25.63 13.13
N ARG A 7 39.20 24.45 12.57
CA ARG A 7 37.82 24.11 12.20
C ARG A 7 36.88 23.94 13.40
N LEU A 8 37.40 23.48 14.53
CA LEU A 8 36.64 23.34 15.77
C LEU A 8 36.41 24.73 16.41
N GLU A 9 37.42 25.59 16.42
CA GLU A 9 37.33 26.98 16.89
C GLU A 9 36.34 27.79 16.05
N GLN A 10 36.38 27.67 14.71
CA GLN A 10 35.37 28.27 13.83
C GLN A 10 33.95 27.73 14.07
N ALA A 11 33.80 26.47 14.47
CA ALA A 11 32.50 25.89 14.84
C ALA A 11 32.01 26.43 16.20
N VAL A 12 32.89 26.55 17.20
CA VAL A 12 32.58 27.11 18.52
C VAL A 12 32.20 28.59 18.41
N VAL A 13 32.98 29.41 17.70
CA VAL A 13 32.67 30.84 17.47
C VAL A 13 31.31 31.02 16.77
N ARG A 14 30.94 30.12 15.85
CA ARG A 14 29.61 30.10 15.23
C ARG A 14 28.51 29.73 16.24
N LEU A 15 28.75 28.78 17.13
CA LEU A 15 27.80 28.36 18.16
C LEU A 15 27.59 29.47 19.21
N GLU A 16 28.65 30.14 19.63
CA GLU A 16 28.61 31.29 20.54
C GLU A 16 27.87 32.48 19.92
N ALA A 17 28.09 32.76 18.63
CA ALA A 17 27.33 33.79 17.91
C ALA A 17 25.82 33.49 17.82
N VAL A 18 25.42 32.21 17.79
CA VAL A 18 24.01 31.79 17.88
C VAL A 18 23.47 31.92 19.30
N ALA A 19 24.25 31.52 20.32
CA ALA A 19 23.87 31.69 21.72
C ALA A 19 23.67 33.16 22.10
N ILE A 20 24.56 34.05 21.64
CA ILE A 20 24.46 35.51 21.87
C ILE A 20 23.24 36.11 21.13
N LYS A 21 22.84 35.56 19.98
CA LYS A 21 21.57 35.94 19.32
C LYS A 21 20.34 35.53 20.14
N LEU A 22 20.33 34.31 20.67
CA LEU A 22 19.25 33.81 21.53
C LEU A 22 19.12 34.61 22.84
N GLN A 23 20.25 35.08 23.38
CA GLN A 23 20.29 35.76 24.68
C GLN A 23 19.95 37.27 24.63
N ASN A 24 19.93 37.90 23.45
CA ASN A 24 19.71 39.35 23.28
C ASN A 24 18.29 39.74 22.82
N CYS A 25 17.31 38.82 22.85
CA CYS A 25 15.90 39.13 22.59
C CYS A 25 15.21 39.68 23.86
N PRO A 26 14.75 40.95 23.89
CA PRO A 26 14.09 41.52 25.07
C PRO A 26 12.60 41.15 25.13
N GLY A 27 12.28 39.98 25.69
CA GLY A 27 10.91 39.50 25.90
C GLY A 27 10.80 38.61 27.14
N GLY A 28 9.86 38.92 28.04
CA GLY A 28 9.69 38.22 29.32
C GLY A 28 8.89 36.92 29.23
N LEU A 29 9.09 36.05 30.24
CA LEU A 29 8.44 34.75 30.42
C LEU A 29 6.89 34.82 30.43
N VAL A 30 6.23 34.39 29.35
CA VAL A 30 4.85 33.90 29.34
C VAL A 30 4.75 32.73 28.34
N ASN A 31 3.95 31.72 28.71
CA ASN A 31 3.61 30.47 28.00
C ASN A 31 3.97 30.37 26.49
N GLY A 32 4.68 29.29 26.14
CA GLY A 32 4.83 28.86 24.75
C GLY A 32 3.61 28.07 24.24
N ASP A 33 3.26 28.31 22.98
CA ASP A 33 2.50 27.42 22.07
C ASP A 33 2.71 27.94 20.63
N ILE A 34 2.62 29.26 20.44
CA ILE A 34 2.63 29.96 19.14
C ILE A 34 3.95 29.79 18.33
N SER A 35 5.11 29.62 18.97
CA SER A 35 6.39 29.57 18.24
C SER A 35 6.54 28.33 17.36
N SER A 36 6.08 27.17 17.83
CA SER A 36 6.15 25.91 17.07
C SER A 36 5.19 25.87 15.89
N GLU A 37 4.11 26.66 15.92
CA GLU A 37 3.14 26.76 14.83
C GLU A 37 3.66 27.62 13.66
N SER A 38 4.46 28.66 13.92
CA SER A 38 5.11 29.43 12.85
C SER A 38 6.18 28.59 12.14
N GLU A 39 7.06 27.95 12.93
CA GLU A 39 8.19 27.15 12.44
C GLU A 39 7.76 26.00 11.51
N SER A 40 6.67 25.30 11.85
CA SER A 40 6.11 24.23 11.00
C SER A 40 5.51 24.76 9.69
N MET A 41 4.88 25.94 9.67
CA MET A 41 4.40 26.53 8.41
C MET A 41 5.58 27.02 7.54
N GLU A 42 6.61 27.58 8.16
CA GLU A 42 7.81 28.06 7.48
C GLU A 42 8.62 26.90 6.87
N ALA A 43 8.70 25.75 7.54
CA ALA A 43 9.31 24.54 7.00
C ALA A 43 8.57 24.01 5.75
N PHE A 44 7.22 24.00 5.75
CA PHE A 44 6.45 23.59 4.58
C PHE A 44 6.53 24.63 3.43
N ASP A 45 6.67 25.92 3.75
CA ASP A 45 6.97 26.95 2.75
C ASP A 45 8.38 26.80 2.16
N HIS A 46 9.34 26.26 2.92
CA HIS A 46 10.65 25.91 2.39
C HIS A 46 10.61 24.70 1.45
N LEU A 47 9.82 23.66 1.76
CA LEU A 47 9.54 22.53 0.87
C LEU A 47 8.97 22.99 -0.49
N LEU A 48 8.00 23.93 -0.46
CA LEU A 48 7.37 24.48 -1.65
C LEU A 48 8.31 25.38 -2.48
N SER A 49 9.12 26.22 -1.82
CA SER A 49 10.01 27.17 -2.49
C SER A 49 11.35 26.58 -2.93
N GLY A 50 11.79 25.47 -2.33
CA GLY A 50 12.99 24.72 -2.69
C GLY A 50 12.66 23.48 -3.56
N PRO A 51 12.59 22.26 -2.97
CA PRO A 51 12.42 21.00 -3.72
C PRO A 51 11.30 21.00 -4.77
N VAL A 52 10.13 21.54 -4.46
CA VAL A 52 8.98 21.58 -5.39
C VAL A 52 9.23 22.56 -6.53
N SER A 53 9.84 23.71 -6.27
CA SER A 53 10.24 24.66 -7.32
C SER A 53 11.31 24.08 -8.24
N GLU A 54 12.26 23.31 -7.71
CA GLU A 54 13.30 22.65 -8.50
C GLU A 54 12.73 21.52 -9.36
N TYR A 55 11.81 20.72 -8.82
CA TYR A 55 11.05 19.74 -9.59
C TYR A 55 10.19 20.37 -10.69
N LEU A 56 9.58 21.54 -10.44
CA LEU A 56 8.89 22.29 -11.49
C LEU A 56 9.88 22.74 -12.58
N ARG A 57 11.06 23.26 -12.21
CA ARG A 57 12.13 23.64 -13.17
C ARG A 57 12.55 22.46 -14.06
N THR A 58 12.88 21.31 -13.47
CA THR A 58 13.33 20.12 -14.23
C THR A 58 12.19 19.55 -15.08
N SER A 59 10.95 19.57 -14.57
CA SER A 59 9.76 19.14 -15.32
C SER A 59 9.46 20.06 -16.50
N THR A 60 9.62 21.38 -16.35
CA THR A 60 9.50 22.36 -17.45
C THR A 60 10.61 22.17 -18.49
N ALA A 61 11.83 21.81 -18.08
CA ALA A 61 12.94 21.52 -18.99
C ALA A 61 12.73 20.25 -19.83
N ILE A 62 12.04 19.23 -19.28
CA ILE A 62 11.55 18.05 -20.04
C ILE A 62 10.34 18.43 -20.92
N GLY A 63 9.44 19.26 -20.41
CA GLY A 63 8.31 19.81 -21.15
C GLY A 63 7.15 18.84 -21.38
N GLY A 64 6.36 19.12 -22.41
CA GLY A 64 5.28 18.26 -22.89
C GLY A 64 4.22 17.92 -21.83
N ASP A 65 3.96 16.63 -21.64
CA ASP A 65 3.01 16.13 -20.65
C ASP A 65 3.59 16.17 -19.21
N VAL A 66 4.92 16.06 -19.05
CA VAL A 66 5.57 16.02 -17.73
C VAL A 66 5.49 17.38 -17.03
N ALA A 67 5.71 18.48 -17.76
CA ALA A 67 5.55 19.84 -17.22
C ALA A 67 4.13 20.08 -16.67
N LYS A 68 3.10 19.64 -17.40
CA LYS A 68 1.69 19.76 -16.97
C LYS A 68 1.38 18.87 -15.78
N HIS A 69 1.96 17.67 -15.74
CA HIS A 69 1.76 16.75 -14.62
C HIS A 69 2.40 17.29 -13.34
N ALA A 70 3.56 17.95 -13.44
CA ALA A 70 4.21 18.62 -12.32
C ALA A 70 3.43 19.83 -11.80
N GLU A 71 2.79 20.61 -12.68
CA GLU A 71 1.87 21.70 -12.29
C GLU A 71 0.69 21.17 -11.44
N MET A 72 0.13 20.01 -11.80
CA MET A 72 -0.93 19.36 -11.03
C MET A 72 -0.42 18.84 -9.66
N VAL A 73 0.81 18.34 -9.58
CA VAL A 73 1.45 17.96 -8.29
C VAL A 73 1.63 19.17 -7.38
N ASN A 74 2.08 20.31 -7.93
CA ASN A 74 2.18 21.56 -7.18
C ASN A 74 0.81 22.01 -6.66
N ASN A 75 -0.25 21.92 -7.47
CA ASN A 75 -1.60 22.27 -7.03
C ASN A 75 -2.08 21.38 -5.86
N ALA A 76 -1.82 20.06 -5.91
CA ALA A 76 -2.10 19.14 -4.81
C ALA A 76 -1.35 19.52 -3.52
N LEU A 77 -0.06 19.91 -3.62
CA LEU A 77 0.76 20.35 -2.50
C LEU A 77 0.30 21.71 -1.92
N GLN A 78 -0.17 22.64 -2.76
CA GLN A 78 -0.77 23.91 -2.30
C GLN A 78 -2.11 23.68 -1.57
N VAL A 79 -2.92 22.72 -2.02
CA VAL A 79 -4.13 22.29 -1.29
C VAL A 79 -3.77 21.64 0.05
N GLN A 80 -2.74 20.79 0.09
CA GLN A 80 -2.22 20.21 1.33
C GLN A 80 -1.72 21.29 2.30
N ARG A 81 -0.99 22.31 1.82
CA ARG A 81 -0.56 23.47 2.61
C ARG A 81 -1.75 24.21 3.23
N ALA A 82 -2.81 24.46 2.45
CA ALA A 82 -4.01 25.13 2.94
C ALA A 82 -4.73 24.31 4.03
N PHE A 83 -4.73 22.97 3.88
CA PHE A 83 -5.27 22.05 4.88
C PHE A 83 -4.42 22.00 6.17
N LEU A 84 -3.08 21.95 6.06
CA LEU A 84 -2.17 22.03 7.22
C LEU A 84 -2.38 23.33 8.00
N LYS A 85 -2.43 24.48 7.31
CA LYS A 85 -2.73 25.77 7.95
C LYS A 85 -4.11 25.78 8.64
N MET A 86 -5.09 25.05 8.11
CA MET A 86 -6.39 24.89 8.78
C MET A 86 -6.27 24.07 10.06
N ALA A 87 -5.59 22.92 10.02
CA ALA A 87 -5.39 22.07 11.20
C ALA A 87 -4.63 22.79 12.32
N MET A 88 -3.65 23.62 11.97
CA MET A 88 -2.87 24.44 12.92
C MET A 88 -3.64 25.66 13.46
N THR A 89 -4.85 25.93 12.99
CA THR A 89 -5.70 27.04 13.48
C THR A 89 -7.04 26.59 14.04
N HIS A 90 -7.33 25.28 14.00
CA HIS A 90 -8.63 24.72 14.36
C HIS A 90 -8.49 23.41 15.14
N GLN A 91 -9.52 23.05 15.91
CA GLN A 91 -9.64 21.75 16.58
C GLN A 91 -10.06 20.64 15.59
N GLU A 92 -9.67 19.40 15.91
CA GLU A 92 -9.99 18.20 15.11
C GLU A 92 -11.52 18.05 14.90
N PRO A 93 -12.00 18.02 13.65
CA PRO A 93 -13.42 17.87 13.32
C PRO A 93 -13.89 16.42 13.46
N ALA A 94 -15.20 16.17 13.46
CA ALA A 94 -15.71 14.81 13.57
C ALA A 94 -15.27 13.95 12.36
N LYS A 95 -15.13 12.63 12.54
CA LYS A 95 -14.64 11.71 11.47
C LYS A 95 -15.41 11.80 10.15
N THR A 96 -16.71 12.11 10.22
CA THR A 96 -17.55 12.35 9.03
C THR A 96 -17.20 13.66 8.31
N GLU A 97 -16.83 14.70 9.06
CA GLU A 97 -16.49 16.04 8.57
C GLU A 97 -15.05 16.08 8.03
N MET A 98 -14.13 15.36 8.67
CA MET A 98 -12.77 15.10 8.20
C MET A 98 -12.75 14.61 6.74
N ALA A 99 -13.64 13.67 6.40
CA ALA A 99 -13.75 13.13 5.04
C ALA A 99 -14.22 14.17 4.00
N TYR A 100 -14.99 15.18 4.40
CA TYR A 100 -15.35 16.30 3.52
C TYR A 100 -14.20 17.31 3.38
N LEU A 101 -13.45 17.59 4.45
CA LEU A 101 -12.33 18.54 4.43
C LEU A 101 -11.11 18.00 3.66
N LEU A 102 -10.91 16.68 3.64
CA LEU A 102 -9.88 16.02 2.83
C LEU A 102 -10.24 15.90 1.34
N ARG A 103 -11.50 16.14 0.97
CA ARG A 103 -11.99 15.95 -0.40
C ARG A 103 -11.22 16.76 -1.47
N PRO A 104 -10.90 18.06 -1.29
CA PRO A 104 -10.15 18.82 -2.30
C PRO A 104 -8.76 18.23 -2.59
N LEU A 105 -8.10 17.65 -1.58
CA LEU A 105 -6.81 16.97 -1.73
C LEU A 105 -6.99 15.63 -2.46
N SER A 106 -8.03 14.86 -2.10
CA SER A 106 -8.38 13.61 -2.79
C SER A 106 -8.73 13.83 -4.27
N ASP A 107 -9.49 14.89 -4.59
CA ASP A 107 -9.88 15.23 -5.95
C ASP A 107 -8.63 15.59 -6.79
N GLN A 108 -7.65 16.32 -6.23
CA GLN A 108 -6.36 16.60 -6.88
C GLN A 108 -5.48 15.35 -7.08
N ILE A 109 -5.37 14.49 -6.06
CA ILE A 109 -4.67 13.19 -6.18
C ILE A 109 -5.27 12.37 -7.34
N GLN A 110 -6.60 12.29 -7.41
CA GLN A 110 -7.28 11.57 -8.47
C GLN A 110 -7.12 12.25 -9.84
N GLU A 111 -7.01 13.58 -9.90
CA GLU A 111 -6.74 14.31 -11.15
C GLU A 111 -5.37 13.93 -11.72
N VAL A 112 -4.33 13.93 -10.87
CA VAL A 112 -2.96 13.52 -11.22
C VAL A 112 -2.92 12.07 -11.70
N GLN A 113 -3.68 11.16 -11.09
CA GLN A 113 -3.78 9.77 -11.56
C GLN A 113 -4.53 9.66 -12.91
N ASN A 114 -5.68 10.33 -13.03
CA ASN A 114 -6.48 10.35 -14.27
C ASN A 114 -5.72 10.98 -15.45
N PHE A 115 -4.79 11.90 -15.23
CA PHE A 115 -3.96 12.48 -16.29
C PHE A 115 -3.07 11.42 -16.96
N ARG A 116 -2.40 10.57 -16.18
CA ARG A 116 -1.59 9.44 -16.67
C ARG A 116 -2.43 8.46 -17.47
N GLU A 117 -3.63 8.12 -17.00
CA GLU A 117 -4.55 7.23 -17.73
C GLU A 117 -5.02 7.81 -19.08
N LYS A 118 -5.29 9.12 -19.14
CA LYS A 118 -5.59 9.84 -20.38
C LYS A 118 -4.37 9.95 -21.32
N LYS A 119 -3.17 9.56 -20.87
CA LYS A 119 -1.88 9.74 -21.55
C LYS A 119 -1.08 8.45 -21.75
N ARG A 120 -1.74 7.28 -21.75
CA ARG A 120 -1.15 5.95 -22.03
C ARG A 120 -0.32 5.84 -23.32
N GLY A 121 -0.52 6.72 -24.31
CA GLY A 121 0.27 6.79 -25.55
C GLY A 121 1.45 7.77 -25.53
N SER A 122 1.76 8.40 -24.39
CA SER A 122 2.84 9.40 -24.28
C SER A 122 4.21 8.72 -24.18
N SER A 123 5.22 9.24 -24.89
CA SER A 123 6.60 8.72 -24.83
C SER A 123 7.24 8.84 -23.43
N LEU A 124 6.70 9.73 -22.59
CA LEU A 124 7.14 9.96 -21.21
C LEU A 124 6.19 9.31 -20.18
N PHE A 125 5.40 8.31 -20.59
CA PHE A 125 4.43 7.62 -19.70
C PHE A 125 5.07 6.99 -18.45
N ASN A 126 6.37 6.69 -18.47
CA ASN A 126 7.10 6.23 -17.28
C ASN A 126 7.23 7.33 -16.21
N HIS A 127 7.49 8.57 -16.61
CA HIS A 127 7.50 9.74 -15.71
C HIS A 127 6.10 9.97 -15.12
N LEU A 128 5.07 9.94 -15.98
CA LEU A 128 3.68 10.08 -15.55
C LEU A 128 3.28 8.95 -14.57
N SER A 129 3.72 7.72 -14.82
CA SER A 129 3.48 6.59 -13.92
C SER A 129 4.19 6.79 -12.58
N ALA A 130 5.48 7.14 -12.58
CA ALA A 130 6.25 7.39 -11.36
C ALA A 130 5.58 8.44 -10.45
N VAL A 131 4.97 9.48 -11.04
CA VAL A 131 4.19 10.50 -10.31
C VAL A 131 2.83 9.97 -9.86
N SER A 132 2.07 9.28 -10.71
CA SER A 132 0.71 8.80 -10.38
C SER A 132 0.67 7.66 -9.37
N GLU A 133 1.70 6.81 -9.28
CA GLU A 133 1.80 5.77 -8.24
C GLU A 133 2.26 6.35 -6.88
N SER A 134 2.93 7.52 -6.87
CA SER A 134 3.48 8.15 -5.65
C SER A 134 2.59 9.24 -5.03
N ILE A 135 1.85 10.00 -5.85
CA ILE A 135 0.99 11.09 -5.37
C ILE A 135 -0.03 10.72 -4.27
N PRO A 136 -0.54 9.47 -4.13
CA PRO A 136 -1.41 9.10 -3.00
C PRO A 136 -0.75 9.24 -1.62
N ALA A 137 0.58 9.29 -1.53
CA ALA A 137 1.29 9.51 -0.27
C ALA A 137 1.01 10.89 0.36
N LEU A 138 0.47 11.86 -0.39
CA LEU A 138 -0.07 13.10 0.19
C LEU A 138 -1.26 12.86 1.14
N GLY A 139 -1.91 11.69 1.05
CA GLY A 139 -2.96 11.24 1.97
C GLY A 139 -2.48 10.90 3.38
N TRP A 140 -1.19 11.06 3.72
CA TRP A 140 -0.66 10.85 5.07
C TRP A 140 -1.43 11.62 6.15
N VAL A 141 -1.99 12.78 5.82
CA VAL A 141 -2.83 13.60 6.71
C VAL A 141 -4.08 12.89 7.23
N ALA A 142 -4.45 11.72 6.66
CA ALA A 142 -5.58 10.89 7.05
C ALA A 142 -5.19 9.63 7.85
N VAL A 143 -3.89 9.37 8.10
CA VAL A 143 -3.40 8.13 8.72
C VAL A 143 -2.23 8.36 9.68
N VAL A 144 -2.13 7.51 10.72
CA VAL A 144 -1.16 7.64 11.83
C VAL A 144 0.23 7.07 11.49
N SER A 145 0.44 6.54 10.28
CA SER A 145 1.74 5.98 9.86
C SER A 145 1.96 6.10 8.35
N ILE A 146 3.23 6.25 7.96
CA ILE A 146 3.68 6.47 6.58
C ILE A 146 4.59 5.32 6.15
N SER A 147 4.15 4.55 5.16
CA SER A 147 4.96 3.52 4.53
C SER A 147 6.02 4.15 3.61
N PRO A 148 7.33 3.85 3.81
CA PRO A 148 8.37 4.27 2.89
C PRO A 148 8.54 3.25 1.74
N CYS A 149 8.47 3.69 0.48
CA CYS A 149 9.36 3.27 -0.61
C CYS A 149 8.96 3.95 -1.94
N LEU A 150 9.91 4.63 -2.60
CA LEU A 150 9.81 5.03 -4.00
C LEU A 150 11.19 4.88 -4.67
N THR A 151 11.53 3.66 -5.08
CA THR A 151 12.74 3.39 -5.87
C THR A 151 12.48 3.64 -7.36
N LEU A 152 13.02 4.74 -7.88
CA LEU A 152 12.92 5.11 -9.29
C LEU A 152 14.29 5.03 -9.97
N SER A 153 14.36 4.33 -11.11
CA SER A 153 15.58 4.22 -11.94
C SER A 153 15.25 4.53 -13.40
N MET A 154 15.96 5.49 -14.00
CA MET A 154 15.76 5.93 -15.39
C MET A 154 17.12 6.28 -16.05
N ASP A 155 17.41 5.70 -17.21
CA ASP A 155 18.75 5.70 -17.82
C ASP A 155 19.05 6.93 -18.71
N SER A 156 18.92 8.13 -18.16
CA SER A 156 19.25 9.39 -18.88
C SER A 156 19.63 10.50 -17.91
N VAL A 157 20.74 11.22 -18.16
CA VAL A 157 21.28 12.24 -17.24
C VAL A 157 20.25 13.34 -16.91
N VAL A 158 19.47 13.79 -17.89
CA VAL A 158 18.41 14.80 -17.71
C VAL A 158 17.21 14.23 -16.94
N HIS A 159 16.92 12.94 -17.10
CA HIS A 159 15.86 12.27 -16.34
C HIS A 159 16.31 11.89 -14.93
N VAL A 160 17.61 11.69 -14.68
CA VAL A 160 18.18 11.50 -13.35
C VAL A 160 18.10 12.78 -12.52
N GLU A 161 18.40 13.95 -13.10
CA GLU A 161 18.20 15.25 -12.44
C GLU A 161 16.72 15.43 -12.03
N TRP A 162 15.79 15.12 -12.94
CA TRP A 162 14.35 15.13 -12.66
C TRP A 162 13.93 14.15 -11.57
N VAL A 163 14.33 12.87 -11.65
CA VAL A 163 14.03 11.84 -10.64
C VAL A 163 14.54 12.27 -9.27
N ASN A 164 15.78 12.77 -9.18
CA ASN A 164 16.36 13.24 -7.93
C ASN A 164 15.59 14.44 -7.35
N SER A 165 15.21 15.41 -8.19
CA SER A 165 14.38 16.55 -7.74
C SER A 165 12.98 16.10 -7.25
N TYR A 166 12.37 15.08 -7.87
CA TYR A 166 11.09 14.54 -7.43
C TYR A 166 11.19 13.74 -6.13
N LEU A 167 12.23 12.90 -5.99
CA LEU A 167 12.51 12.15 -4.75
C LEU A 167 12.89 13.08 -3.58
N SER A 168 13.49 14.25 -3.84
CA SER A 168 13.76 15.26 -2.83
C SER A 168 12.47 15.77 -2.17
N ILE A 169 11.39 16.02 -2.93
CA ILE A 169 10.09 16.41 -2.36
C ILE A 169 9.62 15.38 -1.31
N TRP A 170 9.66 14.10 -1.65
CA TRP A 170 9.20 13.02 -0.76
C TRP A 170 10.14 12.83 0.45
N THR A 171 11.44 13.04 0.27
CA THR A 171 12.44 12.95 1.34
C THR A 171 12.24 14.07 2.35
N GLU A 172 12.15 15.32 1.89
CA GLU A 172 11.96 16.50 2.74
C GLU A 172 10.56 16.51 3.38
N LEU A 173 9.51 16.08 2.67
CA LEU A 173 8.19 15.88 3.24
C LEU A 173 8.21 14.82 4.36
N GLN A 174 8.98 13.74 4.21
CA GLN A 174 9.12 12.72 5.27
C GLN A 174 9.89 13.26 6.49
N THR A 175 10.89 14.13 6.28
CA THR A 175 11.61 14.84 7.36
C THR A 175 10.66 15.78 8.10
N TYR A 176 9.97 16.67 7.39
CA TYR A 176 8.96 17.58 7.93
C TYR A 176 7.92 16.87 8.81
N ILE A 177 7.41 15.71 8.37
CA ILE A 177 6.41 14.95 9.14
C ILE A 177 7.02 14.32 10.39
N LYS A 178 8.26 13.84 10.34
CA LYS A 178 8.96 13.30 11.53
C LYS A 178 9.26 14.38 12.57
N GLU A 179 9.50 15.61 12.14
CA GLU A 179 9.88 16.73 13.01
C GLU A 179 8.65 17.42 13.61
N HIS A 180 7.58 17.65 12.83
CA HIS A 180 6.40 18.42 13.27
C HIS A 180 5.14 17.58 13.53
N HIS A 181 5.06 16.33 13.08
CA HIS A 181 3.83 15.50 13.10
C HIS A 181 4.12 14.05 13.54
N THR A 182 4.86 13.89 14.65
CA THR A 182 5.44 12.62 15.16
C THR A 182 4.45 11.45 15.36
N THR A 183 3.16 11.73 15.50
CA THR A 183 2.09 10.72 15.69
C THR A 183 0.95 10.88 14.69
N GLY A 184 1.25 11.42 13.50
CA GLY A 184 0.27 11.89 12.53
C GLY A 184 -0.06 13.37 12.71
N LEU A 185 -1.03 13.85 11.93
CA LEU A 185 -1.41 15.27 11.86
C LEU A 185 -1.80 15.85 13.23
N ILE A 186 -1.11 16.91 13.64
CA ILE A 186 -1.41 17.66 14.87
C ILE A 186 -2.42 18.78 14.59
N TRP A 187 -3.47 18.84 15.40
CA TRP A 187 -4.51 19.88 15.37
C TRP A 187 -4.32 20.87 16.53
N SER A 188 -4.75 22.12 16.33
CA SER A 188 -4.69 23.15 17.37
C SER A 188 -5.64 22.83 18.53
N LYS A 189 -5.17 23.04 19.77
CA LYS A 189 -5.92 22.72 21.00
C LYS A 189 -6.84 23.85 21.46
N THR A 190 -6.72 25.03 20.84
CA THR A 190 -7.31 26.30 21.32
C THR A 190 -8.10 27.06 20.26
N GLY A 191 -8.06 26.64 18.99
CA GLY A 191 -8.87 27.20 17.91
C GLY A 191 -10.33 26.73 17.92
N PRO A 192 -11.22 27.31 17.08
CA PRO A 192 -12.56 26.77 16.84
C PRO A 192 -12.49 25.43 16.08
N VAL A 193 -13.58 24.64 16.06
CA VAL A 193 -13.65 23.40 15.25
C VAL A 193 -13.60 23.75 13.75
N ALA A 194 -12.87 22.96 12.95
CA ALA A 194 -12.63 23.24 11.54
C ALA A 194 -13.92 23.35 10.69
N PRO A 195 -14.23 24.54 10.11
CA PRO A 195 -15.48 24.75 9.41
C PRO A 195 -15.45 24.18 7.98
N LEU A 196 -16.46 23.38 7.64
CA LEU A 196 -16.69 22.79 6.30
C LEU A 196 -16.71 23.81 5.15
N SER A 197 -16.90 25.10 5.44
CA SER A 197 -17.10 26.16 4.45
C SER A 197 -15.82 26.78 3.87
N LEU A 198 -14.64 26.50 4.43
CA LEU A 198 -13.39 27.21 4.04
C LEU A 198 -12.89 26.93 2.61
N PHE A 199 -13.43 25.92 1.93
CA PHE A 199 -13.17 25.62 0.52
C PHE A 199 -14.32 26.04 -0.43
N GLY A 200 -15.32 26.77 0.08
CA GLY A 200 -16.35 27.42 -0.74
C GLY A 200 -15.90 28.81 -1.23
N ALA A 201 -16.23 29.17 -2.46
CA ALA A 201 -15.94 30.50 -2.99
C ALA A 201 -16.73 31.60 -2.24
N PRO A 202 -16.15 32.77 -1.97
CA PRO A 202 -16.79 33.80 -1.16
C PRO A 202 -17.99 34.43 -1.89
N SER A 203 -19.11 34.52 -1.18
CA SER A 203 -20.28 35.33 -1.56
C SER A 203 -20.57 36.34 -0.45
N ASP A 204 -20.93 37.55 -0.85
CA ASP A 204 -21.02 38.73 0.02
C ASP A 204 -22.44 38.96 0.59
N VAL A 205 -22.54 39.90 1.53
CA VAL A 205 -23.74 40.60 2.06
C VAL A 205 -24.91 39.82 2.71
N THR A 206 -25.01 40.03 4.04
CA THR A 206 -26.18 40.09 4.94
C THR A 206 -27.63 40.02 4.39
N CYS A 207 -28.50 39.22 5.03
CA CYS A 207 -29.86 39.60 5.52
C CYS A 207 -30.58 38.51 6.37
N PRO A 208 -31.71 38.80 7.08
CA PRO A 208 -32.28 37.98 8.18
C PRO A 208 -33.31 36.88 7.76
N PRO A 209 -33.73 35.97 8.68
CA PRO A 209 -34.41 34.71 8.31
C PRO A 209 -35.96 34.78 8.16
N PRO A 210 -36.55 33.92 7.29
CA PRO A 210 -38.00 33.80 7.10
C PRO A 210 -38.70 32.73 7.99
N PRO A 211 -40.06 32.70 8.07
CA PRO A 211 -40.84 31.94 9.07
C PRO A 211 -41.25 30.49 8.65
N PRO A 212 -41.86 29.69 9.55
CA PRO A 212 -42.21 28.28 9.30
C PRO A 212 -43.40 28.06 8.33
N PRO A 213 -43.52 26.86 7.71
CA PRO A 213 -44.41 26.62 6.56
C PRO A 213 -45.86 26.20 6.91
N PRO A 214 -46.87 26.63 6.13
CA PRO A 214 -48.21 26.02 6.08
C PRO A 214 -48.26 24.69 5.28
N GLY A 215 -49.37 23.94 5.41
CA GLY A 215 -49.55 22.61 4.80
C GLY A 215 -50.07 22.57 3.33
N PRO A 216 -50.16 21.36 2.73
CA PRO A 216 -50.41 21.14 1.30
C PRO A 216 -51.92 21.12 0.91
N PRO A 217 -52.26 21.43 -0.35
CA PRO A 217 -52.62 20.39 -1.34
C PRO A 217 -52.20 20.77 -2.80
N PRO A 218 -52.76 20.18 -3.88
CA PRO A 218 -52.46 18.84 -4.41
C PRO A 218 -51.84 18.84 -5.84
N VAL A 219 -51.47 17.64 -6.32
CA VAL A 219 -50.77 17.32 -7.58
C VAL A 219 -51.39 17.84 -8.89
N PHE A 220 -50.53 18.15 -9.90
CA PHE A 220 -50.68 17.72 -11.30
C PHE A 220 -49.35 17.70 -12.09
N LEU A 221 -49.10 16.56 -12.77
CA LEU A 221 -48.30 16.27 -13.98
C LEU A 221 -47.07 17.12 -14.42
N ASP A 222 -45.91 16.47 -14.32
CA ASP A 222 -44.94 16.17 -15.40
C ASP A 222 -44.22 17.31 -16.16
N ASN A 223 -42.95 17.56 -15.81
CA ASN A 223 -41.81 17.55 -16.75
C ASN A 223 -40.46 17.45 -16.01
N ASN A 224 -39.43 16.91 -16.67
CA ASN A 224 -38.15 16.53 -16.07
C ASN A 224 -36.96 17.36 -16.60
N PRO A 225 -36.13 17.94 -15.71
CA PRO A 225 -34.69 18.04 -15.92
C PRO A 225 -33.91 17.26 -14.85
N LYS A 226 -32.97 16.41 -15.29
CA LYS A 226 -32.20 15.52 -14.41
C LYS A 226 -31.24 16.30 -13.50
N SER A 227 -31.25 16.00 -12.21
CA SER A 227 -30.14 16.30 -11.29
C SER A 227 -28.99 15.29 -11.48
N ASP A 228 -27.77 15.70 -11.10
CA ASP A 228 -26.55 14.90 -11.29
C ASP A 228 -26.41 13.82 -10.19
N ASP A 229 -26.66 12.56 -10.56
CA ASP A 229 -26.68 11.41 -9.64
C ASP A 229 -25.27 10.89 -9.26
N THR A 230 -24.21 11.45 -9.88
CA THR A 230 -22.82 11.01 -9.70
C THR A 230 -22.37 11.07 -8.23
N ALA A 231 -22.79 12.11 -7.50
CA ALA A 231 -22.39 12.33 -6.11
C ALA A 231 -22.94 11.26 -5.14
N ALA A 232 -24.16 10.78 -5.36
CA ALA A 232 -24.79 9.75 -4.51
C ALA A 232 -24.13 8.38 -4.73
N GLN A 233 -23.86 8.04 -5.99
CA GLN A 233 -23.23 6.77 -6.36
C GLN A 233 -21.80 6.63 -5.80
N HIS A 234 -21.04 7.73 -5.74
CA HIS A 234 -19.66 7.69 -5.21
C HIS A 234 -19.61 7.43 -3.70
N SER A 235 -20.48 8.07 -2.89
CA SER A 235 -20.57 7.77 -1.46
C SER A 235 -21.06 6.35 -1.19
N ALA A 236 -21.96 5.83 -2.04
CA ALA A 236 -22.43 4.45 -1.96
C ALA A 236 -21.30 3.44 -2.21
N LEU A 237 -20.44 3.66 -3.21
CA LEU A 237 -19.32 2.76 -3.52
C LEU A 237 -18.38 2.55 -2.32
N PHE A 238 -17.93 3.62 -1.66
CA PHE A 238 -17.04 3.52 -0.49
C PHE A 238 -17.75 2.93 0.73
N ALA A 239 -19.03 3.23 0.93
CA ALA A 239 -19.84 2.58 1.98
C ALA A 239 -20.06 1.08 1.70
N GLN A 240 -20.02 0.64 0.45
CA GLN A 240 -20.26 -0.74 0.01
C GLN A 240 -18.98 -1.58 -0.02
N LEU A 241 -17.82 -0.97 -0.32
CA LEU A 241 -16.49 -1.60 -0.18
C LEU A 241 -16.18 -1.95 1.29
N ASN A 242 -16.56 -1.08 2.24
CA ASN A 242 -16.28 -1.26 3.67
C ASN A 242 -17.22 -2.26 4.39
N GLN A 243 -18.04 -3.05 3.68
CA GLN A 243 -19.04 -3.97 4.27
C GLN A 243 -18.60 -5.45 4.37
N GLY A 244 -17.44 -5.82 3.81
CA GLY A 244 -16.93 -7.19 3.88
C GLY A 244 -17.94 -8.25 3.38
N GLU A 245 -18.12 -9.33 4.14
CA GLU A 245 -18.97 -10.48 3.76
C GLU A 245 -20.46 -10.13 3.53
N ALA A 246 -20.93 -8.99 4.06
CA ALA A 246 -22.33 -8.58 3.95
C ALA A 246 -22.76 -8.19 2.52
N ILE A 247 -21.81 -7.92 1.61
CA ILE A 247 -22.05 -7.45 0.24
C ILE A 247 -22.96 -8.38 -0.59
N THR A 248 -23.03 -9.66 -0.22
CA THR A 248 -23.90 -10.68 -0.85
C THR A 248 -25.40 -10.35 -0.75
N LYS A 249 -25.82 -9.53 0.21
CA LYS A 249 -27.24 -9.18 0.43
C LYS A 249 -27.81 -8.18 -0.60
N GLY A 250 -26.96 -7.44 -1.31
CA GLY A 250 -27.38 -6.42 -2.30
C GLY A 250 -27.67 -6.95 -3.70
N LEU A 251 -27.37 -8.22 -4.00
CA LEU A 251 -27.50 -8.77 -5.35
C LEU A 251 -28.95 -9.16 -5.66
N LYS A 252 -29.48 -8.67 -6.79
CA LYS A 252 -30.83 -8.97 -7.28
C LYS A 252 -31.03 -10.49 -7.44
N HIS A 253 -31.91 -11.06 -6.61
CA HIS A 253 -32.16 -12.51 -6.63
C HIS A 253 -32.72 -12.95 -7.99
N VAL A 254 -31.94 -13.74 -8.73
CA VAL A 254 -32.36 -14.31 -10.01
C VAL A 254 -33.53 -15.25 -9.76
N SER A 255 -34.66 -15.04 -10.45
CA SER A 255 -35.83 -15.91 -10.29
C SER A 255 -35.57 -17.29 -10.89
N ASP A 256 -36.17 -18.35 -10.32
CA ASP A 256 -35.91 -19.73 -10.79
C ASP A 256 -36.30 -19.96 -12.26
N LYS A 257 -37.23 -19.17 -12.81
CA LYS A 257 -37.59 -19.18 -14.24
C LYS A 257 -36.46 -18.74 -15.18
N GLN A 258 -35.47 -18.00 -14.66
CA GLN A 258 -34.31 -17.50 -15.41
C GLN A 258 -33.05 -18.38 -15.24
N LYS A 259 -33.08 -19.37 -14.34
CA LYS A 259 -31.94 -20.27 -14.10
C LYS A 259 -32.07 -21.48 -15.03
N THR A 260 -31.16 -21.63 -15.99
CA THR A 260 -31.19 -22.69 -17.04
C THR A 260 -31.32 -24.13 -16.51
N HIS A 261 -30.86 -24.41 -15.29
CA HIS A 261 -31.06 -25.72 -14.63
C HIS A 261 -32.48 -26.00 -14.10
N LYS A 262 -33.36 -24.99 -14.01
CA LYS A 262 -34.71 -25.07 -13.41
C LYS A 262 -35.87 -24.75 -14.37
N ASN A 263 -35.58 -24.19 -15.55
CA ASN A 263 -36.58 -23.95 -16.60
C ASN A 263 -36.21 -24.75 -17.86
N PRO A 264 -36.80 -25.96 -18.08
CA PRO A 264 -36.43 -26.84 -19.19
C PRO A 264 -36.56 -26.21 -20.58
N ASN A 265 -37.47 -25.24 -20.74
CA ASN A 265 -37.73 -24.55 -22.01
C ASN A 265 -36.54 -23.71 -22.51
N LEU A 266 -35.55 -23.41 -21.65
CA LEU A 266 -34.31 -22.72 -22.02
C LEU A 266 -33.22 -23.66 -22.56
N ARG A 267 -33.51 -24.97 -22.70
CA ARG A 267 -32.51 -26.02 -23.00
C ARG A 267 -32.70 -26.67 -24.39
N SER A 268 -33.65 -26.19 -25.20
CA SER A 268 -34.10 -26.83 -26.43
C SER A 268 -33.66 -26.13 -27.73
N GLN A 269 -32.40 -25.69 -27.80
CA GLN A 269 -31.68 -25.46 -29.07
C GLN A 269 -30.25 -26.02 -28.95
N GLY A 270 -29.73 -26.59 -30.04
CA GLY A 270 -28.39 -27.18 -30.09
C GLY A 270 -28.30 -28.62 -29.54
N GLY A 271 -28.99 -29.57 -30.20
CA GLY A 271 -28.93 -30.98 -29.82
C GLY A 271 -27.86 -31.79 -30.57
N ARG A 272 -27.21 -32.73 -29.87
CA ARG A 272 -26.77 -34.01 -30.44
C ARG A 272 -26.65 -35.08 -29.34
N THR A 273 -26.98 -36.31 -29.70
CA THR A 273 -27.12 -37.47 -28.81
C THR A 273 -25.84 -38.29 -28.74
N HIS A 274 -25.61 -39.01 -27.64
CA HIS A 274 -25.33 -40.47 -27.63
C HIS A 274 -25.57 -41.04 -26.20
N GLN A 275 -25.53 -42.37 -26.03
CA GLN A 275 -26.22 -43.09 -24.95
C GLN A 275 -25.30 -43.83 -23.96
N ALA A 276 -25.74 -43.87 -22.68
CA ALA A 276 -25.76 -44.98 -21.71
C ALA A 276 -24.55 -45.96 -21.63
N SER A 277 -23.80 -46.06 -20.51
CA SER A 277 -24.14 -46.63 -19.16
C SER A 277 -23.83 -48.14 -19.04
N PRO A 278 -23.58 -48.72 -17.84
CA PRO A 278 -23.58 -48.18 -16.46
C PRO A 278 -22.13 -48.12 -15.87
N ALA A 279 -21.74 -48.29 -14.58
CA ALA A 279 -22.43 -48.81 -13.37
C ALA A 279 -21.84 -48.39 -11.99
N LYS A 280 -22.26 -49.15 -10.96
CA LYS A 280 -22.02 -49.09 -9.50
C LYS A 280 -20.56 -49.46 -9.09
N SER A 281 -20.04 -49.13 -7.90
CA SER A 281 -20.75 -49.08 -6.60
C SER A 281 -20.18 -48.17 -5.48
N GLN A 282 -21.13 -47.59 -4.73
CA GLN A 282 -21.11 -47.34 -3.27
C GLN A 282 -20.20 -46.22 -2.69
N ASN A 283 -20.67 -45.73 -1.53
CA ASN A 283 -20.27 -44.52 -0.82
C ASN A 283 -20.33 -44.86 0.70
N PRO A 284 -19.63 -44.15 1.60
CA PRO A 284 -20.40 -43.16 2.37
C PRO A 284 -19.63 -41.90 2.84
N SER A 285 -20.35 -40.77 2.79
CA SER A 285 -20.27 -39.62 3.71
C SER A 285 -18.91 -39.13 4.23
N SER A 286 -18.39 -38.08 3.59
CA SER A 286 -17.89 -36.91 4.31
C SER A 286 -18.50 -35.63 3.70
N SER A 287 -18.55 -34.53 4.46
CA SER A 287 -19.25 -33.31 4.07
C SER A 287 -18.53 -32.59 2.93
N ALA A 288 -19.06 -32.68 1.71
CA ALA A 288 -18.54 -31.96 0.56
C ALA A 288 -18.72 -30.43 0.75
N CYS A 289 -17.61 -29.73 0.96
CA CYS A 289 -17.58 -28.28 0.81
C CYS A 289 -17.96 -27.89 -0.64
N ALA A 290 -18.59 -26.73 -0.83
CA ALA A 290 -18.99 -26.30 -2.16
C ALA A 290 -17.76 -26.15 -3.07
N PRO A 291 -17.80 -26.62 -4.33
CA PRO A 291 -16.65 -26.54 -5.22
C PRO A 291 -16.24 -25.09 -5.43
N ALA A 292 -14.97 -24.79 -5.19
CA ALA A 292 -14.39 -23.49 -5.48
C ALA A 292 -14.59 -23.15 -6.97
N LYS A 293 -14.70 -21.85 -7.28
CA LYS A 293 -14.70 -21.40 -8.67
C LYS A 293 -13.35 -21.79 -9.27
N LYS A 294 -13.31 -22.68 -10.26
CA LYS A 294 -12.07 -22.96 -10.99
C LYS A 294 -11.70 -21.72 -11.80
N HIS A 295 -10.75 -20.96 -11.28
CA HIS A 295 -9.94 -20.06 -12.08
C HIS A 295 -9.07 -20.90 -13.04
N SER A 296 -8.69 -20.33 -14.17
CA SER A 296 -7.75 -20.98 -15.09
C SER A 296 -6.35 -21.02 -14.45
N PRO A 297 -5.63 -22.15 -14.50
CA PRO A 297 -4.23 -22.17 -14.07
C PRO A 297 -3.40 -21.25 -14.97
N VAL A 298 -2.52 -20.46 -14.36
CA VAL A 298 -1.61 -19.54 -15.03
C VAL A 298 -0.17 -19.98 -14.78
N LEU A 299 0.64 -20.02 -15.84
CA LEU A 299 2.09 -20.10 -15.78
C LEU A 299 2.64 -19.29 -16.96
N GLU A 300 2.93 -18.01 -16.71
CA GLU A 300 3.38 -17.06 -17.74
C GLU A 300 4.37 -16.02 -17.18
N LEU A 301 5.21 -15.45 -18.05
CA LEU A 301 6.12 -14.36 -17.71
C LEU A 301 5.50 -13.01 -18.08
N GLU A 302 4.92 -12.32 -17.11
CA GLU A 302 4.39 -10.97 -17.27
C GLU A 302 5.52 -9.93 -17.16
N GLY A 303 6.26 -9.75 -18.26
CA GLY A 303 7.34 -8.78 -18.41
C GLY A 303 8.62 -9.15 -17.64
N LYS A 304 8.58 -9.01 -16.32
CA LYS A 304 9.64 -9.47 -15.38
C LYS A 304 9.09 -10.34 -14.23
N LYS A 305 7.77 -10.50 -14.14
CA LYS A 305 7.11 -11.25 -13.08
C LYS A 305 6.62 -12.59 -13.62
N TRP A 306 7.22 -13.69 -13.21
CA TRP A 306 6.62 -15.01 -13.41
C TRP A 306 5.38 -15.13 -12.54
N ARG A 307 4.23 -15.43 -13.15
CA ARG A 307 2.96 -15.64 -12.46
C ARG A 307 2.59 -17.12 -12.54
N VAL A 308 2.62 -17.79 -11.39
CA VAL A 308 2.20 -19.19 -11.23
C VAL A 308 0.96 -19.21 -10.35
N GLU A 309 -0.21 -19.15 -10.96
CA GLU A 309 -1.46 -18.87 -10.23
C GLU A 309 -2.50 -19.96 -10.44
N HIS A 310 -3.30 -20.23 -9.41
CA HIS A 310 -4.45 -21.16 -9.46
C HIS A 310 -4.12 -22.59 -9.94
N GLN A 311 -2.89 -23.05 -9.72
CA GLN A 311 -2.49 -24.43 -10.03
C GLN A 311 -3.12 -25.40 -9.02
N GLU A 312 -3.76 -26.47 -9.49
CA GLU A 312 -4.33 -27.54 -8.67
C GLU A 312 -3.72 -28.87 -9.11
N GLN A 313 -3.29 -29.71 -8.14
CA GLN A 313 -2.85 -31.10 -8.39
C GLN A 313 -1.71 -31.25 -9.43
N SER A 314 -0.87 -30.22 -9.57
CA SER A 314 0.11 -30.10 -10.65
C SER A 314 1.54 -30.20 -10.10
N HIS A 315 2.22 -31.31 -10.37
CA HIS A 315 3.54 -31.62 -9.79
C HIS A 315 4.71 -31.43 -10.76
N ASP A 316 4.43 -31.30 -12.06
CA ASP A 316 5.44 -31.18 -13.13
C ASP A 316 5.69 -29.70 -13.52
N LEU A 317 5.44 -28.74 -12.62
CA LEU A 317 5.62 -27.31 -12.92
C LEU A 317 7.10 -26.93 -12.81
N VAL A 318 7.72 -26.55 -13.93
CA VAL A 318 9.14 -26.16 -13.98
C VAL A 318 9.28 -24.82 -14.70
N ILE A 319 10.03 -23.89 -14.11
CA ILE A 319 10.53 -22.67 -14.77
C ILE A 319 12.01 -22.90 -15.07
N GLU A 320 12.35 -23.08 -16.36
CA GLU A 320 13.72 -23.38 -16.80
C GLU A 320 14.53 -22.12 -17.19
N GLU A 321 13.89 -21.15 -17.87
CA GLU A 321 14.53 -19.91 -18.31
C GLU A 321 14.29 -18.78 -17.30
N THR A 322 15.24 -18.59 -16.37
CA THR A 322 15.19 -17.49 -15.38
C THR A 322 16.30 -16.45 -15.57
N GLU A 323 16.01 -15.21 -15.18
CA GLU A 323 16.98 -14.11 -15.12
C GLU A 323 17.09 -13.52 -13.71
N LEU A 324 18.29 -13.05 -13.36
CA LEU A 324 18.62 -12.36 -12.10
C LEU A 324 17.71 -11.18 -11.73
N ARG A 325 16.99 -10.61 -12.70
CA ARG A 325 16.09 -9.45 -12.56
C ARG A 325 14.61 -9.82 -12.49
N GLN A 326 14.26 -11.10 -12.62
CA GLN A 326 12.89 -11.58 -12.58
C GLN A 326 12.45 -11.89 -11.14
N VAL A 327 11.16 -11.80 -10.90
CA VAL A 327 10.51 -12.14 -9.62
C VAL A 327 9.50 -13.25 -9.88
N VAL A 328 9.45 -14.27 -9.03
CA VAL A 328 8.46 -15.35 -9.15
C VAL A 328 7.35 -15.15 -8.13
N TYR A 329 6.10 -15.17 -8.58
CA TYR A 329 4.92 -14.95 -7.76
C TYR A 329 3.98 -16.15 -7.91
N VAL A 330 3.83 -16.91 -6.83
CA VAL A 330 3.02 -18.11 -6.75
C VAL A 330 1.77 -17.79 -5.94
N PHE A 331 0.58 -17.93 -6.52
CA PHE A 331 -0.67 -17.48 -5.88
C PHE A 331 -1.79 -18.50 -5.94
N SER A 332 -2.40 -18.77 -4.79
CA SER A 332 -3.61 -19.61 -4.68
C SER A 332 -3.44 -21.05 -5.22
N CYS A 333 -2.20 -21.53 -5.32
CA CYS A 333 -1.87 -22.88 -5.78
C CYS A 333 -2.09 -23.94 -4.68
N SER A 334 -2.62 -25.12 -5.04
CA SER A 334 -3.02 -26.17 -4.11
C SER A 334 -2.54 -27.56 -4.52
N ASN A 335 -2.00 -28.35 -3.58
CA ASN A 335 -1.51 -29.71 -3.78
C ASN A 335 -0.62 -29.84 -5.03
N SER A 336 0.45 -29.05 -5.09
CA SER A 336 1.25 -28.87 -6.32
C SER A 336 2.74 -28.82 -5.99
N THR A 337 3.59 -28.95 -7.00
CA THR A 337 5.05 -28.84 -6.86
C THR A 337 5.58 -27.94 -7.96
N LEU A 338 6.42 -26.96 -7.59
CA LEU A 338 7.06 -26.01 -8.50
C LEU A 338 8.59 -26.10 -8.35
N GLN A 339 9.29 -26.23 -9.48
CA GLN A 339 10.74 -26.12 -9.55
C GLN A 339 11.15 -24.84 -10.30
N ILE A 340 12.05 -24.06 -9.71
CA ILE A 340 12.62 -22.84 -10.32
C ILE A 340 14.12 -23.06 -10.53
N LYS A 341 14.52 -23.30 -11.78
CA LYS A 341 15.94 -23.48 -12.14
C LYS A 341 16.60 -22.11 -12.35
N GLY A 342 17.88 -22.00 -12.04
CA GLY A 342 18.64 -20.74 -12.15
C GLY A 342 18.37 -19.74 -11.02
N LYS A 343 18.80 -18.49 -11.21
CA LYS A 343 18.87 -17.49 -10.13
C LYS A 343 17.95 -16.30 -10.40
N VAL A 344 16.96 -16.10 -9.52
CA VAL A 344 15.95 -15.03 -9.58
C VAL A 344 16.18 -13.95 -8.51
N ASN A 345 15.52 -12.80 -8.65
CA ASN A 345 15.66 -11.70 -7.70
C ASN A 345 15.01 -12.02 -6.35
N SER A 346 13.74 -12.40 -6.36
CA SER A 346 12.95 -12.82 -5.20
C SER A 346 11.83 -13.78 -5.60
N ILE A 347 11.31 -14.51 -4.62
CA ILE A 347 10.15 -15.41 -4.77
C ILE A 347 9.11 -15.05 -3.73
N ILE A 348 7.83 -15.01 -4.10
CA ILE A 348 6.70 -14.72 -3.22
C ILE A 348 5.64 -15.81 -3.41
N MET A 349 5.16 -16.39 -2.31
CA MET A 349 4.13 -17.42 -2.25
C MET A 349 2.97 -16.89 -1.41
N ASP A 350 1.78 -16.66 -2.00
CA ASP A 350 0.60 -16.18 -1.28
C ASP A 350 -0.61 -17.11 -1.44
N ASN A 351 -1.32 -17.34 -0.33
CA ASN A 351 -2.57 -18.11 -0.27
C ASN A 351 -2.44 -19.57 -0.78
N CYS A 352 -1.25 -20.14 -0.72
CA CYS A 352 -0.93 -21.48 -1.21
C CYS A 352 -1.17 -22.58 -0.16
N LYS A 353 -1.43 -23.82 -0.60
CA LYS A 353 -1.78 -24.95 0.28
C LYS A 353 -1.16 -26.27 -0.21
N LYS A 354 -0.41 -27.00 0.62
CA LYS A 354 0.26 -28.25 0.21
C LYS A 354 1.10 -28.04 -1.05
N LEU A 355 1.99 -27.05 -0.99
CA LEU A 355 2.80 -26.62 -2.11
C LEU A 355 4.28 -26.88 -1.79
N GLY A 356 4.89 -27.74 -2.60
CA GLY A 356 6.34 -27.89 -2.65
C GLY A 356 6.95 -26.85 -3.58
N LEU A 357 8.00 -26.15 -3.12
CA LEU A 357 8.81 -25.26 -3.93
C LEU A 357 10.29 -25.66 -3.82
N VAL A 358 10.91 -25.99 -4.94
CA VAL A 358 12.35 -26.23 -5.06
C VAL A 358 12.97 -25.13 -5.92
N PHE A 359 14.04 -24.49 -5.46
CA PHE A 359 14.71 -23.43 -6.24
C PHE A 359 16.23 -23.41 -6.09
N ASP A 360 16.93 -23.00 -7.15
CA ASP A 360 18.40 -23.01 -7.13
C ASP A 360 18.99 -21.85 -6.33
N SER A 361 18.65 -20.60 -6.62
CA SER A 361 19.16 -19.45 -5.85
C SER A 361 18.31 -18.18 -5.97
N VAL A 362 18.40 -17.35 -4.94
CA VAL A 362 17.70 -16.05 -4.83
C VAL A 362 18.72 -14.94 -4.55
N VAL A 363 18.48 -13.72 -5.07
CA VAL A 363 19.33 -12.54 -4.82
C VAL A 363 18.94 -11.83 -3.52
N GLY A 364 17.64 -11.67 -3.27
CA GLY A 364 17.08 -10.98 -2.10
C GLY A 364 16.39 -11.92 -1.12
N ILE A 365 15.08 -12.10 -1.28
CA ILE A 365 14.20 -12.72 -0.26
C ILE A 365 13.24 -13.76 -0.87
N VAL A 366 12.89 -14.77 -0.08
CA VAL A 366 11.73 -15.65 -0.31
C VAL A 366 10.66 -15.31 0.72
N GLU A 367 9.45 -14.96 0.28
CA GLU A 367 8.32 -14.64 1.16
C GLU A 367 7.21 -15.68 1.05
N ILE A 368 6.79 -16.24 2.18
CA ILE A 368 5.65 -17.17 2.30
C ILE A 368 4.58 -16.48 3.15
N ILE A 369 3.44 -16.19 2.52
CA ILE A 369 2.39 -15.33 3.06
C ILE A 369 1.07 -16.11 3.05
N ASN A 370 0.31 -16.06 4.16
CA ASN A 370 -1.09 -16.51 4.22
C ASN A 370 -1.32 -17.96 3.72
N SER A 371 -0.29 -18.82 3.85
CA SER A 371 -0.22 -20.14 3.21
C SER A 371 -0.28 -21.27 4.23
N ARG A 372 -0.43 -22.53 3.78
CA ARG A 372 -0.48 -23.70 4.66
C ARG A 372 0.21 -24.95 4.08
N ASP A 373 0.75 -25.81 4.94
CA ASP A 373 1.43 -27.05 4.56
C ASP A 373 2.51 -26.81 3.47
N ILE A 374 3.41 -25.86 3.70
CA ILE A 374 4.42 -25.44 2.70
C ILE A 374 5.74 -26.18 2.91
N GLN A 375 6.33 -26.68 1.83
CA GLN A 375 7.66 -27.28 1.83
C GLN A 375 8.55 -26.49 0.87
N LEU A 376 9.67 -25.98 1.37
CA LEU A 376 10.59 -25.11 0.64
C LEU A 376 11.99 -25.74 0.64
N GLN A 377 12.58 -25.98 -0.53
CA GLN A 377 13.93 -26.52 -0.66
C GLN A 377 14.84 -25.58 -1.46
N VAL A 378 15.97 -25.23 -0.87
CA VAL A 378 17.05 -24.47 -1.49
C VAL A 378 18.11 -25.43 -2.01
N MET A 379 18.53 -25.33 -3.27
CA MET A 379 19.66 -26.12 -3.80
C MET A 379 21.01 -25.38 -3.71
N GLY A 380 20.99 -24.06 -3.85
CA GLY A 380 22.14 -23.14 -3.72
C GLY A 380 21.91 -22.12 -2.61
N LYS A 381 22.03 -20.81 -2.90
CA LYS A 381 22.01 -19.76 -1.85
C LYS A 381 20.73 -18.91 -1.84
N VAL A 382 20.25 -18.62 -0.63
CA VAL A 382 19.24 -17.60 -0.30
C VAL A 382 19.72 -16.80 0.92
N PRO A 383 19.63 -15.45 0.91
CA PRO A 383 19.96 -14.62 2.09
C PRO A 383 18.90 -14.62 3.18
N THR A 384 17.62 -14.50 2.81
CA THR A 384 16.52 -14.31 3.77
C THR A 384 15.26 -15.07 3.34
N ILE A 385 14.58 -15.68 4.30
CA ILE A 385 13.26 -16.31 4.16
C ILE A 385 12.30 -15.67 5.16
N SER A 386 11.14 -15.21 4.70
CA SER A 386 10.10 -14.56 5.50
C SER A 386 8.83 -15.42 5.55
N ILE A 387 8.38 -15.82 6.73
CA ILE A 387 7.24 -16.73 6.95
C ILE A 387 6.15 -15.97 7.72
N ASN A 388 5.19 -15.40 6.99
CA ASN A 388 4.15 -14.52 7.52
C ASN A 388 2.76 -15.16 7.43
N LYS A 389 2.02 -15.18 8.54
CA LYS A 389 0.63 -15.66 8.63
C LYS A 389 0.42 -17.06 8.01
N THR A 390 1.38 -17.96 8.23
CA THR A 390 1.46 -19.28 7.56
C THR A 390 1.46 -20.41 8.59
N GLU A 391 0.72 -21.49 8.31
CA GLU A 391 0.52 -22.63 9.22
C GLU A 391 1.15 -23.90 8.60
N GLY A 392 2.21 -24.44 9.21
CA GLY A 392 2.96 -25.58 8.68
C GLY A 392 3.93 -25.15 7.57
N CYS A 393 5.21 -25.01 7.90
CA CYS A 393 6.25 -24.62 6.94
C CYS A 393 7.58 -25.32 7.22
N HIS A 394 8.03 -26.19 6.32
CA HIS A 394 9.32 -26.88 6.40
C HIS A 394 10.32 -26.27 5.41
N VAL A 395 11.45 -25.77 5.92
CA VAL A 395 12.49 -25.08 5.15
C VAL A 395 13.76 -25.94 5.12
N TYR A 396 14.01 -26.60 3.99
CA TYR A 396 15.20 -27.40 3.72
C TYR A 396 16.31 -26.49 3.15
N LEU A 397 17.34 -26.24 3.96
CA LEU A 397 18.49 -25.41 3.58
C LEU A 397 19.53 -26.24 2.80
N SER A 398 20.33 -25.57 1.98
CA SER A 398 21.51 -26.16 1.36
C SER A 398 22.76 -25.97 2.24
N LYS A 399 23.86 -26.60 1.83
CA LYS A 399 25.20 -26.37 2.42
C LYS A 399 25.72 -24.94 2.17
N ASP A 400 25.20 -24.25 1.16
CA ASP A 400 25.55 -22.87 0.76
C ASP A 400 24.61 -21.79 1.33
N SER A 401 23.50 -22.20 1.97
CA SER A 401 22.50 -21.30 2.59
C SER A 401 22.39 -21.46 4.11
N LEU A 402 23.45 -21.95 4.77
CA LEU A 402 23.51 -22.06 6.24
C LEU A 402 23.56 -20.71 6.97
N ASP A 403 23.84 -19.63 6.24
CA ASP A 403 23.80 -18.23 6.70
C ASP A 403 22.47 -17.53 6.36
N CYS A 404 21.43 -18.28 5.98
CA CYS A 404 20.11 -17.72 5.72
C CYS A 404 19.44 -17.19 6.99
N GLU A 405 19.03 -15.93 6.98
CA GLU A 405 18.17 -15.35 8.02
C GLU A 405 16.72 -15.82 7.82
N ILE A 406 16.03 -16.22 8.90
CA ILE A 406 14.61 -16.60 8.84
C ILE A 406 13.80 -15.67 9.73
N VAL A 407 12.90 -14.92 9.10
CA VAL A 407 12.01 -13.95 9.73
C VAL A 407 10.62 -14.57 9.83
N SER A 408 10.02 -14.63 11.02
CA SER A 408 8.67 -15.18 11.22
C SER A 408 7.71 -14.17 11.82
N ALA A 409 6.44 -14.19 11.39
CA ALA A 409 5.41 -13.31 11.92
C ALA A 409 4.03 -13.98 11.85
N LYS A 410 3.38 -14.18 13.01
CA LYS A 410 2.02 -14.74 13.13
C LYS A 410 1.83 -16.10 12.43
N SER A 411 2.89 -16.89 12.40
CA SER A 411 2.98 -18.21 11.76
C SER A 411 3.22 -19.29 12.81
N SER A 412 2.87 -20.54 12.51
CA SER A 412 3.01 -21.68 13.42
C SER A 412 3.49 -22.93 12.68
N GLU A 413 3.96 -23.94 13.44
CA GLU A 413 4.45 -25.22 12.90
C GLU A 413 5.57 -25.02 11.85
N MET A 414 6.53 -24.15 12.18
CA MET A 414 7.64 -23.78 11.32
C MET A 414 8.92 -24.53 11.71
N ASN A 415 9.47 -25.31 10.79
CA ASN A 415 10.65 -26.14 11.02
C ASN A 415 11.75 -25.86 9.98
N VAL A 416 12.99 -25.77 10.44
CA VAL A 416 14.19 -25.63 9.60
C VAL A 416 14.91 -26.97 9.54
N LEU A 417 15.20 -27.45 8.34
CA LEU A 417 15.91 -28.70 8.09
C LEU A 417 17.30 -28.37 7.57
N VAL A 418 18.30 -28.65 8.42
CA VAL A 418 19.72 -28.37 8.18
C VAL A 418 20.41 -29.65 7.71
N PRO A 419 21.13 -29.66 6.58
CA PRO A 419 21.76 -30.86 6.05
C PRO A 419 22.95 -31.30 6.90
N GLU A 420 22.98 -32.56 7.32
CA GLU A 420 24.10 -33.16 8.08
C GLU A 420 24.93 -34.16 7.25
N GLY A 421 24.44 -34.54 6.07
CA GLY A 421 25.10 -35.50 5.17
C GLY A 421 24.96 -35.13 3.69
N GLU A 422 24.78 -36.13 2.83
CA GLU A 422 24.30 -35.93 1.45
C GLU A 422 22.76 -35.95 1.41
N ASP A 423 22.13 -36.94 2.07
CA ASP A 423 20.68 -37.13 2.10
C ASP A 423 20.03 -36.88 3.48
N ASP A 424 20.82 -36.80 4.56
CA ASP A 424 20.34 -36.62 5.94
C ASP A 424 20.16 -35.15 6.33
N TYR A 425 19.03 -34.83 6.97
CA TYR A 425 18.71 -33.51 7.52
C TYR A 425 18.35 -33.62 9.01
N ARG A 426 18.79 -32.64 9.82
CA ARG A 426 18.31 -32.42 11.19
C ARG A 426 17.26 -31.33 11.20
N GLU A 427 16.10 -31.64 11.77
CA GLU A 427 14.99 -30.71 11.93
C GLU A 427 15.12 -29.88 13.22
N PHE A 428 14.81 -28.59 13.13
CA PHE A 428 14.85 -27.61 14.23
C PHE A 428 13.58 -26.75 14.21
N PRO A 429 12.72 -26.80 15.24
CA PRO A 429 11.51 -25.97 15.30
C PRO A 429 11.85 -24.50 15.60
N ILE A 430 11.20 -23.57 14.90
CA ILE A 430 11.34 -22.13 15.11
C ILE A 430 10.44 -21.69 16.28
N PRO A 431 10.95 -20.90 17.26
CA PRO A 431 10.12 -20.33 18.32
C PRO A 431 8.96 -19.46 17.79
N GLU A 432 7.73 -19.95 17.96
CA GLU A 432 6.49 -19.22 17.64
C GLU A 432 5.89 -18.47 18.86
N GLN A 433 6.29 -18.84 20.08
CA GLN A 433 5.88 -18.16 21.31
C GLN A 433 7.03 -17.32 21.91
N PHE A 434 6.69 -16.12 22.37
CA PHE A 434 7.62 -15.17 23.00
C PHE A 434 7.10 -14.75 24.38
N LYS A 435 8.04 -14.53 25.30
CA LYS A 435 7.78 -14.03 26.67
C LYS A 435 8.33 -12.61 26.78
N THR A 436 7.45 -11.64 27.00
CA THR A 436 7.82 -10.25 27.26
C THR A 436 7.70 -9.94 28.76
N VAL A 437 8.71 -9.28 29.33
CA VAL A 437 8.77 -8.89 30.74
C VAL A 437 9.19 -7.42 30.87
N TRP A 438 8.59 -6.70 31.82
CA TRP A 438 9.03 -5.36 32.19
C TRP A 438 10.23 -5.43 33.13
N ASP A 439 11.37 -4.86 32.74
CA ASP A 439 12.63 -4.91 33.53
C ASP A 439 12.74 -3.82 34.62
N GLY A 440 11.79 -2.87 34.64
CA GLY A 440 11.84 -1.64 35.45
C GLY A 440 11.97 -0.36 34.62
N SER A 441 12.40 -0.48 33.36
CA SER A 441 12.68 0.60 32.41
C SER A 441 12.20 0.31 30.97
N SER A 442 12.20 -0.97 30.56
CA SER A 442 11.89 -1.40 29.20
C SER A 442 11.12 -2.73 29.16
N LEU A 443 10.58 -3.06 27.97
CA LEU A 443 9.96 -4.36 27.70
C LEU A 443 10.98 -5.29 27.01
N VAL A 444 11.56 -6.20 27.76
CA VAL A 444 12.49 -7.22 27.26
C VAL A 444 11.69 -8.42 26.77
N THR A 445 11.95 -8.88 25.54
CA THR A 445 11.26 -10.03 24.95
C THR A 445 12.27 -11.14 24.63
N GLU A 446 11.99 -12.35 25.11
CA GLU A 446 12.77 -13.56 24.83
C GLU A 446 11.89 -14.63 24.12
N PRO A 447 12.44 -15.43 23.20
CA PRO A 447 11.71 -16.58 22.66
C PRO A 447 11.53 -17.65 23.74
N THR A 448 10.33 -18.21 23.85
CA THR A 448 10.11 -19.40 24.68
C THR A 448 10.92 -20.56 24.09
N LYS A 449 11.68 -21.28 24.93
CA LYS A 449 12.40 -22.49 24.49
C LYS A 449 11.40 -23.57 24.09
N ILE A 450 11.22 -23.77 22.79
CA ILE A 450 10.60 -24.97 22.25
C ILE A 450 11.62 -26.11 22.40
N ALA A 451 11.20 -27.18 23.05
CA ALA A 451 11.87 -28.47 23.05
C ALA A 451 10.87 -29.47 22.46
N GLY A 452 11.08 -29.81 21.19
CA GLY A 452 10.36 -30.81 20.41
C GLY A 452 11.36 -31.74 19.75
#